data_AF-A0A9E1K962-F1
#
_entry.id   AF-A0A9E1K962-F1
#
_cell.length_a   1.000
_cell.length_b   1.000
_cell.length_c   1.000
_cell.angle_alpha   90.00
_cell.angle_beta   90.00
_cell.angle_gamma   90.00
#
_symmetry.space_group_name_H-M   'P 1'
#
loop_
_entity.id
_entity.type
_entity.pdbx_description
1 polymer ?
#
loop_
_entity_poly.entity_id
_entity_poly.type
_entity_poly.pdbx_seq_one_letter_code
_entity_poly.pdbx_strand_id
1 'polypeptide(L)'
;VTTGIISALHRSIKGGENRVYRGFIQLDASINPGNSGGPLLNIEGSLIGINTAIFKQAEGIGFAIPINKAKRIINDLIRYGKVRRGWLGVSVQSITKEMLSFFNIERVRGVVVTHIMERSPGARAGLKRGDVILSLENIEVNDKTDYSERVSTYPLGNTINMGILRGGKVESVSLKVSLLPASRVADYVKIWLGFTVNKIQQSLVRRYRLVTNLGVVVTSVTPNSVSDKIGVQSGDIIRQVNQVKIENEKDFRAAMVEVAGRDSVLILVQRGQNGYYVTLEP
;
A
#
# COMPACT_ATOMS: atom_id res chain seq x y z
N VAL A 1 -4.59 -31.05 21.32
CA VAL A 1 -4.90 -29.66 21.72
C VAL A 1 -3.76 -29.19 22.60
N THR A 2 -3.25 -27.98 22.38
CA THR A 2 -2.17 -27.37 23.19
C THR A 2 -2.69 -26.12 23.88
N THR A 3 -2.10 -25.77 25.01
CA THR A 3 -2.46 -24.61 25.84
C THR A 3 -1.22 -23.74 26.07
N GLY A 4 -1.44 -22.47 26.38
CA GLY A 4 -0.38 -21.50 26.61
C GLY A 4 -0.95 -20.11 26.88
N ILE A 5 -0.07 -19.11 26.91
CA ILE A 5 -0.40 -17.71 27.18
C ILE A 5 -0.06 -16.83 25.97
N ILE A 6 -0.64 -15.63 25.95
CA ILE A 6 -0.22 -14.57 25.03
C ILE A 6 1.10 -13.98 25.56
N SER A 7 2.19 -14.21 24.85
CA SER A 7 3.51 -13.68 25.23
C SER A 7 3.70 -12.23 24.80
N ALA A 8 3.14 -11.84 23.65
CA ALA A 8 3.20 -10.46 23.15
C ALA A 8 2.14 -10.17 22.07
N LEU A 9 1.82 -8.90 21.88
CA LEU A 9 0.95 -8.42 20.80
C LEU A 9 1.73 -7.59 19.78
N HIS A 10 1.13 -7.37 18.61
CA HIS A 10 1.67 -6.54 17.53
C HIS A 10 3.06 -6.95 17.02
N ARG A 11 3.41 -8.24 17.14
CA ARG A 11 4.71 -8.75 16.71
C ARG A 11 4.85 -8.74 15.20
N SER A 12 6.07 -8.53 14.75
CA SER A 12 6.45 -8.58 13.34
C SER A 12 7.36 -9.78 13.13
N ILE A 13 7.07 -10.56 12.09
CA ILE A 13 7.85 -11.74 11.71
C ILE A 13 8.49 -11.47 10.34
N LYS A 14 9.79 -11.76 10.22
CA LYS A 14 10.46 -11.78 8.92
C LYS A 14 10.09 -13.07 8.22
N GLY A 15 9.47 -12.97 7.05
CA GLY A 15 9.28 -14.07 6.12
C GLY A 15 10.49 -14.25 5.20
N GLY A 16 10.39 -15.20 4.27
CA GLY A 16 11.31 -15.28 3.13
C GLY A 16 11.24 -14.02 2.26
N GLU A 17 12.33 -13.72 1.54
CA GLU A 17 12.47 -12.56 0.64
C GLU A 17 12.42 -11.17 1.32
N ASN A 18 12.97 -11.02 2.53
CA ASN A 18 12.97 -9.76 3.30
C ASN A 18 11.57 -9.16 3.58
N ARG A 19 10.48 -9.91 3.37
CA ARG A 19 9.13 -9.44 3.69
C ARG A 19 8.89 -9.48 5.19
N VAL A 20 8.35 -8.41 5.74
CA VAL A 20 7.99 -8.34 7.16
C VAL A 20 6.47 -8.45 7.29
N TYR A 21 5.99 -9.55 7.84
CA TYR A 21 4.57 -9.68 8.18
C TYR A 21 4.35 -9.11 9.58
N ARG A 22 3.38 -8.19 9.71
CA ARG A 22 3.18 -7.41 10.94
C ARG A 22 1.83 -7.70 11.61
N GLY A 23 1.78 -7.44 12.91
CA GLY A 23 0.56 -7.46 13.71
C GLY A 23 0.13 -8.86 14.15
N PHE A 24 1.08 -9.74 14.47
CA PHE A 24 0.79 -11.06 15.03
C PHE A 24 0.59 -11.00 16.54
N ILE A 25 -0.21 -11.94 17.04
CA ILE A 25 -0.21 -12.39 18.44
C ILE A 25 0.94 -13.40 18.55
N GLN A 26 1.83 -13.22 19.52
CA GLN A 26 2.81 -14.22 19.90
C GLN A 26 2.30 -15.00 21.09
N LEU A 27 2.51 -16.30 21.06
CA LEU A 27 2.10 -17.24 22.11
C LEU A 27 3.19 -18.30 22.32
N ASP A 28 3.15 -18.94 23.48
CA ASP A 28 4.05 -20.04 23.84
C ASP A 28 3.43 -21.43 23.69
N ALA A 29 2.12 -21.51 23.41
CA ALA A 29 1.48 -22.79 23.11
C ALA A 29 2.14 -23.44 21.89
N SER A 30 2.44 -24.73 21.99
CA SER A 30 3.12 -25.45 20.92
C SER A 30 2.28 -25.45 19.64
N ILE A 31 2.84 -24.85 18.58
CA ILE A 31 2.33 -24.92 17.22
C ILE A 31 3.31 -25.80 16.43
N ASN A 32 2.79 -26.75 15.67
CA ASN A 32 3.57 -27.63 14.80
C ASN A 32 2.99 -27.59 13.39
N PRO A 33 3.76 -27.99 12.35
CA PRO A 33 3.21 -28.25 11.02
C PRO A 33 1.95 -29.12 11.13
N GLY A 34 0.86 -28.69 10.46
CA GLY A 34 -0.47 -29.31 10.57
C GLY A 34 -1.47 -28.49 11.40
N ASN A 35 -1.03 -27.65 12.33
CA ASN A 35 -1.91 -26.75 13.09
C ASN A 35 -2.09 -25.36 12.44
N SER A 36 -1.30 -25.06 11.39
CA SER A 36 -1.44 -23.83 10.60
C SER A 36 -2.84 -23.75 9.96
N GLY A 37 -3.51 -22.61 10.14
CA GLY A 37 -4.90 -22.40 9.74
C GLY A 37 -5.92 -22.74 10.85
N GLY A 38 -5.50 -23.42 11.92
CA GLY A 38 -6.34 -23.77 13.05
C GLY A 38 -6.67 -22.59 13.98
N PRO A 39 -7.70 -22.72 14.83
CA PRO A 39 -8.15 -21.67 15.73
C PRO A 39 -7.22 -21.48 16.92
N LEU A 40 -7.04 -20.22 17.33
CA LEU A 40 -6.54 -19.83 18.65
C LEU A 40 -7.74 -19.36 19.49
N LEU A 41 -8.06 -20.09 20.56
CA LEU A 41 -9.21 -19.83 21.43
C LEU A 41 -8.76 -19.26 22.78
N ASN A 42 -9.54 -18.36 23.38
CA ASN A 42 -9.36 -17.98 24.78
C ASN A 42 -9.99 -19.03 25.73
N ILE A 43 -9.88 -18.83 27.05
CA ILE A 43 -10.42 -19.74 28.07
C ILE A 43 -11.95 -19.89 28.04
N GLU A 44 -12.66 -18.98 27.37
CA GLU A 44 -14.11 -19.01 27.19
C GLU A 44 -14.51 -19.72 25.88
N GLY A 45 -13.54 -20.23 25.12
CA GLY A 45 -13.77 -20.84 23.80
C GLY A 45 -13.98 -19.84 22.66
N SER A 46 -13.79 -18.53 22.90
CA SER A 46 -13.90 -17.51 21.87
C SER A 46 -12.67 -17.49 20.95
N LEU A 47 -12.90 -17.44 19.63
CA LEU A 47 -11.85 -17.35 18.63
C LEU A 47 -11.16 -15.98 18.66
N ILE A 48 -9.88 -15.95 19.04
CA ILE A 48 -9.07 -14.72 19.15
C ILE A 48 -8.00 -14.60 18.07
N GLY A 49 -7.65 -15.70 17.39
CA GLY A 49 -6.70 -15.67 16.28
C GLY A 49 -6.69 -16.93 15.42
N ILE A 50 -5.89 -16.90 14.35
CA ILE A 50 -5.64 -18.02 13.45
C ILE A 50 -4.15 -18.38 13.49
N ASN A 51 -3.83 -19.59 13.91
CA ASN A 51 -2.45 -20.09 14.00
C ASN A 51 -1.81 -20.07 12.61
N THR A 52 -0.65 -19.44 12.47
CA THR A 52 -0.07 -19.17 11.15
C THR A 52 1.33 -19.74 11.01
N ALA A 53 2.24 -19.32 11.88
CA ALA A 53 3.66 -19.61 11.73
C ALA A 53 4.32 -19.90 13.08
N ILE A 54 5.50 -20.51 13.00
CA ILE A 54 6.40 -20.73 14.13
C ILE A 54 7.76 -20.12 13.83
N PHE A 55 8.48 -19.72 14.87
CA PHE A 55 9.89 -19.45 14.74
C PHE A 55 10.66 -20.76 14.88
N LYS A 56 11.07 -21.37 13.76
CA LYS A 56 11.68 -22.72 13.76
C LYS A 56 12.95 -22.85 14.62
N GLN A 57 13.63 -21.74 14.94
CA GLN A 57 14.85 -21.73 15.74
C GLN A 57 14.59 -21.55 17.25
N ALA A 58 13.34 -21.46 17.70
CA ALA A 58 13.00 -21.36 19.12
C ALA A 58 11.76 -22.20 19.44
N GLU A 59 11.90 -23.09 20.42
CA GLU A 59 10.74 -23.78 21.01
C GLU A 59 9.88 -22.78 21.80
N GLY A 60 8.55 -23.00 21.81
CA GLY A 60 7.63 -22.14 22.55
C GLY A 60 7.44 -20.73 21.94
N ILE A 61 7.68 -20.54 20.64
CA ILE A 61 7.35 -19.30 19.93
C ILE A 61 6.43 -19.57 18.74
N GLY A 62 5.13 -19.38 18.97
CA GLY A 62 4.08 -19.44 17.97
C GLY A 62 3.54 -18.06 17.59
N PHE A 63 3.02 -17.94 16.37
CA PHE A 63 2.37 -16.72 15.88
C PHE A 63 0.98 -16.99 15.30
N ALA A 64 0.04 -16.13 15.69
CA ALA A 64 -1.33 -16.15 15.19
C ALA A 64 -1.73 -14.78 14.60
N ILE A 65 -2.51 -14.81 13.52
CA ILE A 65 -3.16 -13.62 12.96
C ILE A 65 -4.35 -13.26 13.86
N PRO A 66 -4.47 -12.00 14.35
CA PRO A 66 -5.61 -11.58 15.15
C PRO A 66 -6.94 -11.77 14.43
N ILE A 67 -7.96 -12.24 15.13
CA ILE A 67 -9.26 -12.57 14.53
C ILE A 67 -9.92 -11.37 13.83
N ASN A 68 -9.75 -10.15 14.35
CA ASN A 68 -10.31 -8.94 13.72
C ASN A 68 -9.67 -8.65 12.36
N LYS A 69 -8.37 -8.93 12.21
CA LYS A 69 -7.66 -8.81 10.93
C LYS A 69 -8.15 -9.87 9.94
N ALA A 70 -8.30 -11.11 10.39
CA ALA A 70 -8.83 -12.20 9.56
C ALA A 70 -10.28 -11.93 9.11
N LYS A 71 -11.18 -11.55 10.04
CA LYS A 71 -12.57 -11.19 9.75
C LYS A 71 -12.68 -10.11 8.69
N ARG A 72 -11.85 -9.06 8.75
CA ARG A 72 -11.82 -8.02 7.72
C ARG A 72 -11.45 -8.59 6.35
N ILE A 73 -10.35 -9.33 6.28
CA ILE A 73 -9.86 -9.90 5.03
C ILE A 73 -10.93 -10.83 4.43
N ILE A 74 -11.53 -11.69 5.25
CA ILE A 74 -12.61 -12.58 4.83
C ILE A 74 -13.82 -11.79 4.32
N ASN A 75 -14.24 -10.74 5.03
CA ASN A 75 -15.33 -9.88 4.59
C ASN A 75 -15.05 -9.19 3.25
N ASP A 76 -13.82 -8.71 3.04
CA ASP A 76 -13.43 -8.12 1.76
C ASP A 76 -13.43 -9.17 0.63
N LEU A 77 -12.91 -10.38 0.89
CA LEU A 77 -12.89 -11.49 -0.07
C LEU A 77 -14.31 -11.96 -0.43
N ILE A 78 -15.21 -12.13 0.54
CA ILE A 78 -16.60 -12.53 0.30
C ILE A 78 -17.36 -11.47 -0.49
N ARG A 79 -17.22 -10.19 -0.13
CA ARG A 79 -18.02 -9.11 -0.74
C ARG A 79 -17.48 -8.63 -2.08
N TYR A 80 -16.17 -8.65 -2.29
CA TYR A 80 -15.52 -8.02 -3.45
C TYR A 80 -14.60 -8.96 -4.22
N GLY A 81 -14.39 -10.19 -3.75
CA GLY A 81 -13.46 -11.16 -4.36
C GLY A 81 -11.99 -10.82 -4.15
N LYS A 82 -11.66 -9.77 -3.37
CA LYS A 82 -10.29 -9.26 -3.20
C LYS A 82 -10.13 -8.46 -1.92
N VAL A 83 -8.90 -8.38 -1.41
CA VAL A 83 -8.56 -7.55 -0.25
C VAL A 83 -8.36 -6.10 -0.69
N ARG A 84 -9.12 -5.19 -0.08
CA ARG A 84 -9.04 -3.76 -0.37
C ARG A 84 -8.02 -3.09 0.55
N ARG A 85 -7.17 -2.24 -0.02
CA ARG A 85 -6.07 -1.56 0.69
C ARG A 85 -6.42 -0.12 1.05
N GLY A 86 -5.93 0.33 2.21
CA GLY A 86 -6.09 1.71 2.65
C GLY A 86 -5.25 2.68 1.82
N TRP A 87 -5.81 3.86 1.57
CA TRP A 87 -5.14 4.96 0.88
C TRP A 87 -5.33 6.25 1.66
N LEU A 88 -4.21 6.94 1.95
CA LEU A 88 -4.21 8.20 2.71
C LEU A 88 -4.08 9.44 1.83
N GLY A 89 -3.65 9.27 0.57
CA GLY A 89 -3.37 10.35 -0.37
C GLY A 89 -2.17 11.22 0.00
N VAL A 90 -1.16 10.60 0.60
CA VAL A 90 0.08 11.23 1.03
C VAL A 90 1.25 10.53 0.35
N SER A 91 2.08 11.28 -0.37
CA SER A 91 3.39 10.82 -0.84
C SER A 91 4.42 11.10 0.21
N VAL A 92 5.35 10.16 0.39
CA VAL A 92 6.39 10.26 1.39
C VAL A 92 7.74 9.84 0.82
N GLN A 93 8.80 10.31 1.46
CA GLN A 93 10.16 9.83 1.25
C GLN A 93 10.80 9.49 2.59
N SER A 94 11.66 8.49 2.63
CA SER A 94 12.41 8.15 3.83
C SER A 94 13.30 9.32 4.25
N ILE A 95 13.44 9.52 5.56
CA ILE A 95 14.43 10.45 6.11
C ILE A 95 15.83 9.92 5.82
N THR A 96 16.73 10.78 5.34
CA THR A 96 18.15 10.46 5.18
C THR A 96 18.97 11.10 6.31
N LYS A 97 20.26 10.73 6.42
CA LYS A 97 21.14 11.28 7.47
C LYS A 97 21.31 12.78 7.35
N GLU A 98 21.36 13.28 6.12
CA GLU A 98 21.55 14.69 5.77
C GLU A 98 20.34 15.55 6.19
N MET A 99 19.17 14.93 6.35
CA MET A 99 17.92 15.60 6.72
C MET A 99 17.75 15.75 8.23
N LEU A 100 18.53 15.03 9.05
CA LEU A 100 18.35 14.99 10.51
C LEU A 100 18.47 16.36 11.17
N SER A 101 19.49 17.13 10.81
CA SER A 101 19.70 18.49 11.34
C SER A 101 18.59 19.45 10.92
N PHE A 102 18.08 19.32 9.69
CA PHE A 102 17.02 20.18 9.16
C PHE A 102 15.69 19.97 9.90
N PHE A 103 15.34 18.71 10.19
CA PHE A 103 14.10 18.38 10.89
C PHE A 103 14.24 18.33 12.41
N ASN A 104 15.46 18.50 12.95
CA ASN A 104 15.77 18.32 14.36
C ASN A 104 15.37 16.93 14.89
N ILE A 105 15.84 15.88 14.19
CA ILE A 105 15.60 14.48 14.54
C ILE A 105 16.93 13.81 14.90
N GLU A 106 16.97 13.10 16.03
CA GLU A 106 18.21 12.51 16.56
C GLU A 106 18.72 11.30 15.79
N ARG A 107 17.84 10.55 15.12
CA ARG A 107 18.17 9.32 14.38
C ARG A 107 17.35 9.17 13.11
N VAL A 108 17.88 8.42 12.15
CA VAL A 108 17.18 8.09 10.90
C VAL A 108 15.94 7.25 11.21
N ARG A 109 14.77 7.90 11.17
CA ARG A 109 13.46 7.28 11.31
C ARG A 109 12.39 8.15 10.66
N GLY A 110 11.24 7.54 10.42
CA GLY A 110 10.07 8.21 9.87
C GLY A 110 10.21 8.52 8.39
N VAL A 111 9.18 9.20 7.90
CA VAL A 111 9.08 9.59 6.49
C VAL A 111 8.60 11.03 6.40
N VAL A 112 9.20 11.83 5.53
CA VAL A 112 8.73 13.20 5.30
C VAL A 112 7.67 13.21 4.20
N VAL A 113 6.62 13.98 4.43
CA VAL A 113 5.55 14.21 3.46
C VAL A 113 6.06 15.08 2.33
N THR A 114 6.09 14.54 1.11
CA THR A 114 6.53 15.24 -0.10
C THR A 114 5.37 15.85 -0.86
N HIS A 115 4.21 15.21 -0.84
CA HIS A 115 3.02 15.66 -1.53
C HIS A 115 1.74 15.16 -0.85
N ILE A 116 0.65 15.91 -0.99
CA ILE A 116 -0.65 15.55 -0.43
C ILE A 116 -1.70 15.79 -1.51
N MET A 117 -2.47 14.75 -1.84
CA MET A 117 -3.55 14.88 -2.79
C MET A 117 -4.69 15.68 -2.17
N GLU A 118 -5.23 16.66 -2.88
CA GLU A 118 -6.38 17.42 -2.41
C GLU A 118 -7.58 16.52 -2.11
N ARG A 119 -8.34 16.84 -1.07
CA ARG A 119 -9.51 16.06 -0.61
C ARG A 119 -9.21 14.59 -0.29
N SER A 120 -7.94 14.23 -0.06
CA SER A 120 -7.55 12.95 0.52
C SER A 120 -7.79 12.90 2.05
N PRO A 121 -7.70 11.73 2.68
CA PRO A 121 -7.63 11.63 4.14
C PRO A 121 -6.54 12.52 4.75
N GLY A 122 -5.33 12.51 4.20
CA GLY A 122 -4.22 13.32 4.70
C GLY A 122 -4.51 14.82 4.61
N ALA A 123 -5.08 15.27 3.48
CA ALA A 123 -5.47 16.67 3.33
C ALA A 123 -6.56 17.09 4.32
N ARG A 124 -7.60 16.26 4.49
CA ARG A 124 -8.69 16.54 5.46
C ARG A 124 -8.20 16.56 6.91
N ALA A 125 -7.17 15.80 7.21
CA ALA A 125 -6.54 15.77 8.53
C ALA A 125 -5.55 16.92 8.75
N GLY A 126 -5.34 17.79 7.76
CA GLY A 126 -4.47 18.96 7.88
C GLY A 126 -2.98 18.62 7.83
N LEU A 127 -2.60 17.48 7.25
CA LEU A 127 -1.18 17.23 6.92
C LEU A 127 -0.67 18.28 5.95
N LYS A 128 0.63 18.56 6.01
CA LYS A 128 1.34 19.52 5.17
C LYS A 128 2.61 18.90 4.60
N ARG A 129 3.03 19.40 3.44
CA ARG A 129 4.36 19.08 2.90
C ARG A 129 5.42 19.51 3.91
N GLY A 130 6.40 18.65 4.17
CA GLY A 130 7.44 18.87 5.16
C GLY A 130 7.11 18.35 6.57
N ASP A 131 5.88 17.90 6.84
CA ASP A 131 5.62 17.14 8.06
C ASP A 131 6.41 15.83 8.03
N VAL A 132 7.03 15.44 9.16
CA VAL A 132 7.68 14.13 9.28
C VAL A 132 6.77 13.20 10.05
N ILE A 133 6.31 12.13 9.42
CA ILE A 133 5.52 11.08 10.05
C ILE A 133 6.48 10.18 10.83
N LEU A 134 6.34 10.20 12.16
CA LEU A 134 7.17 9.42 13.08
C LEU A 134 6.51 8.10 13.49
N SER A 135 5.17 8.06 13.56
CA SER A 135 4.44 6.87 14.01
C SER A 135 3.03 6.78 13.43
N LEU A 136 2.50 5.55 13.39
CA LEU A 136 1.10 5.23 13.08
C LEU A 136 0.55 4.32 14.19
N GLU A 137 -0.55 4.70 14.84
CA GLU A 137 -1.16 3.94 15.95
C GLU A 137 -0.18 3.61 17.10
N ASN A 138 0.71 4.53 17.47
CA ASN A 138 1.80 4.34 18.45
C ASN A 138 2.96 3.44 18.01
N ILE A 139 2.97 2.96 16.76
CA ILE A 139 4.09 2.19 16.25
C ILE A 139 4.98 3.09 15.38
N GLU A 140 6.26 3.13 15.71
CA GLU A 140 7.28 3.88 14.97
C GLU A 140 7.34 3.44 13.50
N VAL A 141 7.45 4.43 12.62
CA VAL A 141 7.68 4.25 11.19
C VAL A 141 9.18 4.37 10.95
N ASN A 142 9.78 3.37 10.31
CA ASN A 142 11.22 3.36 10.06
C ASN A 142 11.58 4.07 8.75
N ASP A 143 10.88 3.74 7.68
CA ASP A 143 11.15 4.21 6.32
C ASP A 143 9.87 4.17 5.46
N LYS A 144 10.00 4.53 4.18
CA LYS A 144 8.90 4.55 3.20
C LYS A 144 8.24 3.18 3.04
N THR A 145 9.01 2.09 2.98
CA THR A 145 8.48 0.74 2.82
C THR A 145 7.66 0.35 4.05
N ASP A 146 8.17 0.60 5.26
CA ASP A 146 7.45 0.37 6.52
C ASP A 146 6.15 1.19 6.59
N TYR A 147 6.20 2.47 6.17
CA TYR A 147 5.02 3.32 6.08
C TYR A 147 3.95 2.71 5.17
N SER A 148 4.30 2.38 3.93
CA SER A 148 3.36 1.83 2.93
C SER A 148 2.79 0.48 3.36
N GLU A 149 3.64 -0.42 3.87
CA GLU A 149 3.21 -1.71 4.41
C GLU A 149 2.13 -1.51 5.48
N ARG A 150 2.39 -0.63 6.47
CA ARG A 150 1.44 -0.35 7.56
C ARG A 150 0.14 0.24 7.06
N VAL A 151 0.21 1.27 6.23
CA VAL A 151 -0.97 1.91 5.63
C VAL A 151 -1.84 0.88 4.93
N SER A 152 -1.23 -0.07 4.22
CA SER A 152 -1.95 -1.11 3.49
C SER A 152 -2.69 -2.12 4.38
N THR A 153 -2.31 -2.23 5.66
CA THR A 153 -2.95 -3.13 6.62
C THR A 153 -4.17 -2.52 7.29
N TYR A 154 -4.27 -1.18 7.34
CA TYR A 154 -5.35 -0.51 8.05
C TYR A 154 -6.71 -0.74 7.37
N PRO A 155 -7.75 -1.09 8.14
CA PRO A 155 -9.09 -1.24 7.60
C PRO A 155 -9.61 0.06 7.00
N LEU A 156 -10.36 -0.07 5.91
CA LEU A 156 -11.11 1.05 5.34
C LEU A 156 -12.14 1.56 6.35
N GLY A 157 -12.24 2.87 6.47
CA GLY A 157 -13.16 3.53 7.40
C GLY A 157 -12.64 3.67 8.83
N ASN A 158 -11.54 3.00 9.19
CA ASN A 158 -10.92 3.21 10.50
C ASN A 158 -10.30 4.61 10.57
N THR A 159 -10.42 5.24 11.73
CA THR A 159 -9.59 6.39 12.08
C THR A 159 -8.27 5.87 12.60
N ILE A 160 -7.17 6.42 12.10
CA ILE A 160 -5.83 6.18 12.62
C ILE A 160 -5.22 7.47 13.18
N ASN A 161 -4.49 7.36 14.27
CA ASN A 161 -3.67 8.40 14.89
C ASN A 161 -2.25 8.32 14.35
N MET A 162 -1.76 9.45 13.85
CA MET A 162 -0.45 9.61 13.24
C MET A 162 0.36 10.58 14.10
N GLY A 163 1.49 10.13 14.63
CA GLY A 163 2.45 11.01 15.27
C GLY A 163 3.29 11.70 14.20
N ILE A 164 3.25 13.03 14.16
CA ILE A 164 4.00 13.84 13.21
C ILE A 164 4.95 14.80 13.94
N LEU A 165 6.01 15.21 13.26
CA LEU A 165 6.87 16.31 13.66
C LEU A 165 6.61 17.48 12.71
N ARG A 166 6.22 18.62 13.26
CA ARG A 166 5.95 19.86 12.52
C ARG A 166 6.57 21.03 13.26
N GLY A 167 7.45 21.78 12.57
CA GLY A 167 8.14 22.92 13.18
C GLY A 167 8.90 22.56 14.46
N GLY A 168 9.49 21.35 14.52
CA GLY A 168 10.22 20.85 15.68
C GLY A 168 9.36 20.34 16.85
N LYS A 169 8.02 20.37 16.73
CA LYS A 169 7.10 19.88 17.77
C LYS A 169 6.41 18.60 17.31
N VAL A 170 6.28 17.64 18.23
CA VAL A 170 5.53 16.42 17.98
C VAL A 170 4.04 16.70 18.18
N GLU A 171 3.25 16.42 17.16
CA GLU A 171 1.79 16.56 17.14
C GLU A 171 1.15 15.19 16.84
N SER A 172 -0.10 15.02 17.25
CA SER A 172 -0.91 13.85 16.87
C SER A 172 -2.00 14.30 15.91
N VAL A 173 -2.12 13.61 14.78
CA VAL A 173 -3.10 13.87 13.74
C VAL A 173 -3.94 12.62 13.51
N SER A 174 -5.26 12.74 13.67
CA SER A 174 -6.19 11.64 13.38
C SER A 174 -6.74 11.76 11.96
N LEU A 175 -6.75 10.66 11.21
CA LEU A 175 -7.29 10.63 9.86
C LEU A 175 -8.08 9.35 9.59
N LYS A 176 -9.13 9.45 8.77
CA LYS A 176 -9.97 8.31 8.40
C LYS A 176 -9.47 7.66 7.11
N VAL A 177 -9.03 6.41 7.20
CA VAL A 177 -8.55 5.62 6.07
C VAL A 177 -9.67 5.44 5.05
N SER A 178 -9.40 5.68 3.78
CA SER A 178 -10.36 5.51 2.69
C SER A 178 -9.75 4.79 1.50
N LEU A 179 -10.59 4.41 0.54
CA LEU A 179 -10.13 4.02 -0.79
C LEU A 179 -9.79 5.27 -1.61
N LEU A 180 -8.95 5.10 -2.64
CA LEU A 180 -8.85 6.09 -3.70
C LEU A 180 -10.22 6.19 -4.41
N PRO A 181 -10.87 7.38 -4.45
CA PRO A 181 -12.12 7.52 -5.19
C PRO A 181 -11.87 7.33 -6.69
N ALA A 182 -12.76 6.60 -7.37
CA ALA A 182 -12.64 6.33 -8.81
C ALA A 182 -12.54 7.62 -9.65
N SER A 183 -13.22 8.70 -9.23
CA SER A 183 -13.17 10.02 -9.87
C SER A 183 -11.81 10.71 -9.75
N ARG A 184 -10.93 10.27 -8.84
CA ARG A 184 -9.60 10.84 -8.59
C ARG A 184 -8.47 9.97 -9.14
N VAL A 185 -8.78 8.89 -9.84
CA VAL A 185 -7.76 8.01 -10.45
C VAL A 185 -6.88 8.78 -11.43
N ALA A 186 -7.46 9.66 -12.25
CA ALA A 186 -6.69 10.43 -13.23
C ALA A 186 -5.64 11.33 -12.53
N ASP A 187 -6.04 12.02 -11.45
CA ASP A 187 -5.12 12.83 -10.64
C ASP A 187 -4.04 11.97 -10.01
N TYR A 188 -4.42 10.82 -9.45
CA TYR A 188 -3.48 9.88 -8.85
C TYR A 188 -2.42 9.42 -9.88
N VAL A 189 -2.86 8.93 -11.04
CA VAL A 189 -1.95 8.47 -12.11
C VAL A 189 -1.02 9.60 -12.56
N LYS A 190 -1.55 10.82 -12.72
CA LYS A 190 -0.73 11.97 -13.11
C LYS A 190 0.30 12.33 -12.06
N ILE A 191 -0.07 12.39 -10.79
CA ILE A 191 0.80 12.85 -9.70
C ILE A 191 1.81 11.79 -9.28
N TRP A 192 1.37 10.53 -9.14
CA TRP A 192 2.19 9.42 -8.62
C TRP A 192 2.92 8.65 -9.71
N LEU A 193 2.32 8.48 -10.88
CA LEU A 193 2.94 7.73 -11.97
C LEU A 193 3.49 8.64 -13.07
N GLY A 194 3.01 9.87 -13.17
CA GLY A 194 3.58 10.86 -14.08
C GLY A 194 3.07 10.77 -15.50
N PHE A 195 1.92 10.17 -15.76
CA PHE A 195 1.33 10.16 -17.10
C PHE A 195 -0.18 10.41 -17.06
N THR A 196 -0.77 10.71 -18.21
CA THR A 196 -2.21 10.80 -18.38
C THR A 196 -2.67 9.81 -19.44
N VAL A 197 -3.90 9.32 -19.31
CA VAL A 197 -4.50 8.37 -20.25
C VAL A 197 -5.87 8.82 -20.70
N ASN A 198 -6.23 8.42 -21.91
CA ASN A 198 -7.57 8.60 -22.45
C ASN A 198 -8.11 7.28 -23.02
N LYS A 199 -9.44 7.20 -23.14
CA LYS A 199 -10.09 6.18 -23.98
C LYS A 199 -9.56 6.29 -25.41
N ILE A 200 -9.30 5.14 -26.04
CA ILE A 200 -8.93 5.07 -27.45
C ILE A 200 -10.12 5.54 -28.31
N GLN A 201 -9.93 6.65 -29.03
CA GLN A 201 -10.89 7.23 -29.97
C GLN A 201 -10.25 7.35 -31.35
N GLN A 202 -11.06 7.45 -32.41
CA GLN A 202 -10.58 7.46 -33.80
C GLN A 202 -9.51 8.53 -34.08
N SER A 203 -9.62 9.70 -33.45
CA SER A 203 -8.62 10.78 -33.55
C SER A 203 -7.24 10.35 -33.01
N LEU A 204 -7.21 9.65 -31.88
CA LEU A 204 -5.98 9.15 -31.26
C LEU A 204 -5.41 7.94 -32.01
N VAL A 205 -6.28 7.08 -32.57
CA VAL A 205 -5.87 5.98 -33.45
C VAL A 205 -5.08 6.51 -34.64
N ARG A 206 -5.58 7.56 -35.32
CA ARG A 206 -4.88 8.19 -36.45
C ARG A 206 -3.60 8.90 -36.01
N ARG A 207 -3.66 9.69 -34.93
CA ARG A 207 -2.52 10.48 -34.43
C ARG A 207 -1.33 9.61 -34.05
N TYR A 208 -1.58 8.54 -33.29
CA TYR A 208 -0.53 7.67 -32.75
C TYR A 208 -0.35 6.36 -33.53
N ARG A 209 -1.10 6.16 -34.62
CA ARG A 209 -1.09 4.93 -35.45
C ARG A 209 -1.33 3.67 -34.59
N LEU A 210 -2.34 3.74 -33.71
CA LEU A 210 -2.66 2.66 -32.78
C LEU A 210 -3.16 1.43 -33.56
N VAL A 211 -2.68 0.24 -33.19
CA VAL A 211 -2.99 -1.03 -33.88
C VAL A 211 -4.07 -1.84 -33.16
N THR A 212 -4.71 -1.27 -32.14
CA THR A 212 -5.72 -1.92 -31.31
C THR A 212 -6.68 -0.89 -30.72
N ASN A 213 -7.89 -1.34 -30.40
CA ASN A 213 -8.93 -0.56 -29.72
C ASN A 213 -9.09 -0.95 -28.24
N LEU A 214 -8.33 -1.93 -27.74
CA LEU A 214 -8.39 -2.35 -26.35
C LEU A 214 -7.31 -1.62 -25.52
N GLY A 215 -7.64 -1.30 -24.28
CA GLY A 215 -6.77 -0.61 -23.34
C GLY A 215 -7.09 0.88 -23.23
N VAL A 216 -6.12 1.63 -22.70
CA VAL A 216 -6.14 3.10 -22.65
C VAL A 216 -4.84 3.64 -23.22
N VAL A 217 -4.91 4.75 -23.95
CA VAL A 217 -3.73 5.35 -24.58
C VAL A 217 -3.14 6.44 -23.68
N VAL A 218 -1.83 6.42 -23.51
CA VAL A 218 -1.06 7.47 -22.84
C VAL A 218 -1.06 8.71 -23.73
N THR A 219 -1.59 9.81 -23.23
CA THR A 219 -1.72 11.07 -23.99
C THR A 219 -0.67 12.10 -23.63
N SER A 220 -0.12 12.02 -22.42
CA SER A 220 1.03 12.82 -22.00
C SER A 220 1.86 12.09 -20.97
N VAL A 221 3.16 12.38 -20.94
CA VAL A 221 4.09 11.95 -19.89
C VAL A 221 4.72 13.19 -19.28
N THR A 222 4.78 13.25 -17.96
CA THR A 222 5.33 14.37 -17.19
C THR A 222 6.85 14.24 -17.18
N PRO A 223 7.61 15.26 -17.60
CA PRO A 223 9.06 15.21 -17.61
C PRO A 223 9.65 14.87 -16.23
N ASN A 224 10.70 14.06 -16.21
CA ASN A 224 11.40 13.57 -15.01
C ASN A 224 10.55 12.74 -14.04
N SER A 225 9.33 12.35 -14.43
CA SER A 225 8.50 11.45 -13.63
C SER A 225 9.00 10.00 -13.68
N VAL A 226 8.41 9.14 -12.85
CA VAL A 226 8.75 7.70 -12.81
C VAL A 226 8.49 7.03 -14.17
N SER A 227 7.38 7.39 -14.84
CA SER A 227 7.09 6.89 -16.19
C SER A 227 8.03 7.43 -17.26
N ASP A 228 8.43 8.70 -17.19
CA ASP A 228 9.40 9.29 -18.13
C ASP A 228 10.77 8.61 -18.04
N LYS A 229 11.28 8.45 -16.81
CA LYS A 229 12.58 7.82 -16.54
C LYS A 229 12.65 6.36 -17.01
N ILE A 230 11.52 5.66 -17.02
CA ILE A 230 11.44 4.25 -17.46
C ILE A 230 11.09 4.16 -18.97
N GLY A 231 10.82 5.29 -19.63
CA GLY A 231 10.66 5.36 -21.08
C GLY A 231 9.24 5.13 -21.58
N VAL A 232 8.21 5.33 -20.74
CA VAL A 232 6.82 5.44 -21.19
C VAL A 232 6.69 6.71 -22.03
N GLN A 233 5.95 6.63 -23.14
CA GLN A 233 5.79 7.72 -24.10
C GLN A 233 4.33 7.99 -24.45
N SER A 234 4.07 9.17 -24.99
CA SER A 234 2.75 9.47 -25.56
C SER A 234 2.49 8.59 -26.79
N GLY A 235 1.29 8.02 -26.87
CA GLY A 235 0.92 7.03 -27.88
C GLY A 235 1.10 5.58 -27.44
N ASP A 236 1.76 5.32 -26.31
CA ASP A 236 1.79 4.01 -25.68
C ASP A 236 0.38 3.60 -25.22
N ILE A 237 0.07 2.30 -25.25
CA ILE A 237 -1.20 1.76 -24.78
C ILE A 237 -0.97 0.94 -23.51
N ILE A 238 -1.73 1.23 -22.46
CA ILE A 238 -1.74 0.41 -21.25
C ILE A 238 -2.68 -0.77 -21.46
N ARG A 239 -2.12 -1.98 -21.43
CA ARG A 239 -2.81 -3.25 -21.71
C ARG A 239 -3.06 -4.10 -20.48
N GLN A 240 -2.27 -3.88 -19.43
CA GLN A 240 -2.40 -4.62 -18.17
C GLN A 240 -1.89 -3.75 -17.02
N VAL A 241 -2.55 -3.84 -15.86
CA VAL A 241 -2.09 -3.28 -14.60
C VAL A 241 -2.06 -4.41 -13.57
N ASN A 242 -0.87 -4.71 -13.06
CA ASN A 242 -0.56 -5.92 -12.30
C ASN A 242 -1.04 -7.17 -13.03
N GLN A 243 -2.02 -7.90 -12.48
CA GLN A 243 -2.61 -9.10 -13.10
C GLN A 243 -3.93 -8.81 -13.82
N VAL A 244 -4.35 -7.54 -13.89
CA VAL A 244 -5.64 -7.14 -14.46
C VAL A 244 -5.43 -6.68 -15.90
N LYS A 245 -6.00 -7.41 -16.85
CA LYS A 245 -6.07 -6.99 -18.26
C LYS A 245 -6.94 -5.74 -18.38
N ILE A 246 -6.46 -4.76 -19.13
CA ILE A 246 -7.15 -3.50 -19.36
C ILE A 246 -7.72 -3.51 -20.78
N GLU A 247 -9.04 -3.60 -20.90
CA GLU A 247 -9.72 -3.53 -22.19
C GLU A 247 -10.25 -2.13 -22.46
N ASN A 248 -10.52 -1.35 -21.41
CA ASN A 248 -11.05 -0.01 -21.53
C ASN A 248 -10.74 0.84 -20.27
N GLU A 249 -11.22 2.08 -20.27
CA GLU A 249 -11.00 3.05 -19.19
C GLU A 249 -11.64 2.65 -17.85
N LYS A 250 -12.75 1.91 -17.87
CA LYS A 250 -13.39 1.41 -16.63
C LYS A 250 -12.47 0.41 -15.94
N ASP A 251 -11.88 -0.51 -16.70
CA ASP A 251 -10.94 -1.51 -16.16
C ASP A 251 -9.70 -0.83 -15.61
N PHE A 252 -9.16 0.15 -16.36
CA PHE A 252 -8.01 0.94 -15.91
C PHE A 252 -8.30 1.64 -14.59
N ARG A 253 -9.44 2.33 -14.47
CA ARG A 253 -9.83 2.99 -13.22
C ARG A 253 -9.97 2.01 -12.07
N ALA A 254 -10.63 0.87 -12.28
CA ALA A 254 -10.79 -0.15 -11.26
C ALA A 254 -9.45 -0.74 -10.81
N ALA A 255 -8.54 -1.01 -11.74
CA ALA A 255 -7.21 -1.52 -11.43
C ALA A 255 -6.37 -0.50 -10.65
N MET A 256 -6.42 0.78 -11.02
CA MET A 256 -5.67 1.83 -10.35
C MET A 256 -6.14 2.13 -8.91
N VAL A 257 -7.43 1.94 -8.60
CA VAL A 257 -7.92 2.01 -7.22
C VAL A 257 -7.25 0.95 -6.33
N GLU A 258 -6.93 -0.23 -6.87
CA GLU A 258 -6.26 -1.32 -6.13
C GLU A 258 -4.74 -1.16 -6.04
N VAL A 259 -4.17 -0.33 -6.92
CA VAL A 259 -2.76 0.08 -6.88
C VAL A 259 -2.52 1.12 -5.80
N ALA A 260 -3.52 1.97 -5.51
CA ALA A 260 -3.39 3.01 -4.51
C ALA A 260 -2.98 2.42 -3.14
N GLY A 261 -1.89 2.96 -2.58
CA GLY A 261 -1.31 2.47 -1.31
C GLY A 261 -0.35 1.28 -1.46
N ARG A 262 0.09 0.95 -2.69
CA ARG A 262 1.22 0.06 -2.95
C ARG A 262 2.48 0.85 -3.27
N ASP A 263 3.64 0.28 -2.98
CA ASP A 263 4.96 0.84 -3.31
C ASP A 263 5.33 0.71 -4.78
N SER A 264 4.70 -0.21 -5.50
CA SER A 264 4.97 -0.43 -6.92
C SER A 264 3.76 -0.92 -7.69
N VAL A 265 3.80 -0.71 -9.00
CA VAL A 265 2.82 -1.22 -9.97
C VAL A 265 3.54 -1.75 -11.20
N LEU A 266 3.21 -2.97 -11.59
CA LEU A 266 3.65 -3.57 -12.84
C LEU A 266 2.64 -3.23 -13.94
N ILE A 267 3.08 -2.74 -15.08
CA ILE A 267 2.21 -2.35 -16.19
C ILE A 267 2.71 -2.99 -17.48
N LEU A 268 1.81 -3.60 -18.26
CA LEU A 268 2.10 -3.98 -19.64
C LEU A 268 1.79 -2.79 -20.55
N VAL A 269 2.83 -2.28 -21.18
CA VAL A 269 2.78 -1.18 -22.13
C VAL A 269 2.92 -1.75 -23.53
N GLN A 270 2.12 -1.26 -24.47
CA GLN A 270 2.21 -1.61 -25.88
C GLN A 270 2.59 -0.38 -26.70
N ARG A 271 3.65 -0.50 -27.50
CA ARG A 271 4.12 0.49 -28.47
C ARG A 271 4.15 -0.14 -29.85
N GLY A 272 3.28 0.33 -30.74
CA GLY A 272 3.05 -0.33 -32.03
C GLY A 272 2.58 -1.78 -31.82
N GLN A 273 3.29 -2.74 -32.40
CA GLN A 273 2.99 -4.18 -32.28
C GLN A 273 3.68 -4.84 -31.07
N ASN A 274 4.58 -4.15 -30.38
CA ASN A 274 5.39 -4.72 -29.32
C ASN A 274 4.80 -4.40 -27.95
N GLY A 275 4.81 -5.39 -27.06
CA GLY A 275 4.46 -5.23 -25.64
C GLY A 275 5.69 -5.38 -24.75
N TYR A 276 5.79 -4.57 -23.70
CA TYR A 276 6.85 -4.68 -22.70
C TYR A 276 6.31 -4.32 -21.31
N TYR A 277 6.90 -4.94 -20.29
CA TYR A 277 6.54 -4.68 -18.90
C TYR A 277 7.39 -3.55 -18.31
N VAL A 278 6.76 -2.69 -17.53
CA VAL A 278 7.43 -1.65 -16.73
C VAL A 278 6.95 -1.72 -15.28
N THR A 279 7.87 -1.59 -14.34
CA THR A 279 7.53 -1.46 -12.92
C THR A 279 7.69 0.00 -12.51
N LEU A 280 6.61 0.66 -12.11
CA LEU A 280 6.65 2.03 -11.61
C LEU A 280 6.62 2.01 -10.09
N GLU A 281 7.52 2.77 -9.46
CA GLU A 281 7.62 2.93 -8.01
C GLU A 281 7.25 4.39 -7.64
N PRO A 282 6.00 4.65 -7.23
CA PRO A 282 5.46 5.99 -7.01
C PRO A 282 6.08 6.77 -5.85
#